data_AF-A0A355UIQ0-F1
#
_entry.id   AF-A0A355UIQ0-F1
#
_cell.length_a   1.000
_cell.length_b   1.000
_cell.length_c   1.000
_cell.angle_alpha   90.00
_cell.angle_beta   90.00
_cell.angle_gamma   90.00
#
_symmetry.space_group_name_H-M   'P 1'
#
loop_
_entity.id
_entity.type
_entity.pdbx_description
1 polymer ?
#
loop_
_entity_poly.entity_id
_entity_poly.type
_entity_poly.pdbx_seq_one_letter_code
_entity_poly.pdbx_strand_id
1 'polypeptide(L)' 'MLTDPIADYLTRIRNAALAKHKVVEIPASKMKKEITKILFDKGYILNYKFEDDIFPK' A
#
# COMPACT_ATOMS: atom_id res chain seq x y z
N MET A 1 -4.16 -6.24 -18.08
CA MET A 1 -3.05 -7.12 -17.67
C MET A 1 -2.39 -6.49 -16.45
N LEU A 2 -2.29 -7.22 -15.33
CA LEU A 2 -1.53 -6.80 -14.15
C LEU A 2 -0.16 -7.48 -14.23
N THR A 3 0.78 -6.88 -14.94
CA THR A 3 2.11 -7.49 -15.18
C THR A 3 3.07 -7.29 -14.01
N ASP A 4 2.91 -6.23 -13.22
CA ASP A 4 3.75 -5.97 -12.05
C ASP A 4 2.94 -5.44 -10.86
N PRO A 5 2.66 -6.29 -9.85
CA PRO A 5 1.97 -5.89 -8.62
C PRO A 5 2.71 -4.84 -7.77
N ILE A 6 4.04 -4.73 -7.89
CA ILE A 6 4.86 -3.74 -7.17
C ILE A 6 4.76 -2.39 -7.88
N ALA A 7 4.87 -2.37 -9.21
CA ALA A 7 4.68 -1.16 -9.99
C ALA A 7 3.27 -0.57 -9.80
N ASP A 8 2.23 -1.41 -9.76
CA ASP A 8 0.86 -0.97 -9.45
C ASP A 8 0.77 -0.35 -8.04
N TYR A 9 1.39 -0.99 -7.04
CA TYR A 9 1.43 -0.49 -5.66
C TYR A 9 2.06 0.92 -5.57
N LEU A 10 3.25 1.11 -6.18
CA LEU A 10 3.93 2.40 -6.17
C LEU A 10 3.16 3.46 -6.97
N THR A 11 2.53 3.05 -8.08
CA THR A 11 1.72 3.94 -8.91
C THR A 11 0.49 4.45 -8.15
N ARG A 12 -0.19 3.58 -7.38
CA ARG A 12 -1.32 3.98 -6.53
C ARG A 12 -0.93 5.00 -5.47
N ILE A 13 0.20 4.78 -4.79
CA ILE A 13 0.72 5.73 -3.79
C ILE A 13 1.03 7.07 -4.42
N ARG A 14 1.74 7.09 -5.55
CA ARG A 14 2.06 8.32 -6.28
C ARG A 14 0.80 9.08 -6.68
N ASN A 15 -0.17 8.39 -7.27
CA ASN A 15 -1.41 9.00 -7.71
C ASN A 15 -2.23 9.56 -6.54
N ALA A 16 -2.28 8.83 -5.41
CA ALA A 16 -2.94 9.31 -4.19
C ALA A 16 -2.27 10.57 -3.63
N ALA A 17 -0.93 10.61 -3.61
CA ALA A 17 -0.17 11.79 -3.18
C ALA A 17 -0.41 13.00 -4.10
N LEU A 18 -0.40 12.79 -5.43
CA LEU A 18 -0.68 13.84 -6.42
C LEU A 18 -2.12 14.38 -6.28
N ALA A 19 -3.08 13.50 -6.02
CA ALA A 19 -4.48 13.85 -5.78
C ALA A 19 -4.74 14.40 -4.35
N LYS A 20 -3.69 14.53 -3.51
CA LYS A 20 -3.76 14.99 -2.11
C LYS A 20 -4.69 14.15 -1.24
N HIS A 21 -4.86 12.86 -1.54
CA HIS A 21 -5.55 11.93 -0.66
C HIS A 21 -4.69 11.61 0.56
N LYS A 22 -5.29 11.71 1.75
CA LYS A 22 -4.60 11.42 3.03
C LYS A 22 -4.39 9.93 3.28
N VAL A 23 -5.24 9.09 2.69
CA VAL A 23 -5.26 7.63 2.87
C VAL A 23 -5.47 6.97 1.51
N VAL A 24 -4.83 5.83 1.28
CA VAL A 24 -5.00 5.01 0.09
C VAL A 24 -5.14 3.55 0.50
N GLU A 25 -6.11 2.86 -0.08
CA GLU A 25 -6.34 1.44 0.13
C GLU A 25 -5.69 0.65 -1.02
N ILE A 26 -4.88 -0.35 -0.67
CA ILE A 26 -4.16 -1.18 -1.64
C ILE A 26 -4.26 -2.65 -1.21
N PRO A 27 -4.59 -3.58 -2.11
CA PRO A 27 -4.65 -5.00 -1.79
C PRO A 27 -3.31 -5.49 -1.25
N ALA A 28 -3.37 -6.11 -0.07
CA ALA A 28 -2.20 -6.57 0.65
C ALA A 28 -1.61 -7.84 0.00
N SER A 29 -0.28 -7.93 0.01
CA SER A 29 0.46 -9.15 -0.28
C SER A 29 1.68 -9.19 0.64
N LYS A 30 2.27 -10.38 0.86
CA LYS A 30 3.45 -10.51 1.74
C LYS A 30 4.57 -9.51 1.36
N MET A 31 4.85 -9.38 0.06
CA MET A 31 5.85 -8.42 -0.44
C MET A 31 5.45 -6.97 -0.19
N LYS A 32 4.18 -6.58 -0.45
CA LYS A 32 3.71 -5.21 -0.24
C LYS A 32 3.72 -4.83 1.24
N LYS A 33 3.43 -5.78 2.14
CA LYS A 33 3.52 -5.58 3.61
C LYS A 33 4.96 -5.22 4.02
N GLU A 34 5.96 -5.95 3.53
CA GLU A 34 7.38 -5.65 3.80
C GLU A 34 7.81 -4.29 3.23
N ILE A 35 7.41 -3.96 1.99
CA ILE A 35 7.69 -2.65 1.39
C ILE A 35 7.07 -1.52 2.21
N THR A 36 5.82 -1.68 2.64
CA THR A 36 5.11 -0.70 3.49
C THR A 36 5.85 -0.46 4.79
N LYS A 37 6.34 -1.53 5.43
CA LYS A 37 7.14 -1.44 6.65
C LYS A 37 8.43 -0.64 6.44
N ILE A 38 9.17 -0.92 5.37
CA ILE A 38 10.40 -0.17 5.02
C ILE A 38 10.09 1.31 4.76
N LEU A 39 8.98 1.62 4.08
CA LEU A 39 8.57 3.00 3.83
C LEU A 39 8.26 3.75 5.14
N PHE A 40 7.65 3.06 6.10
CA PHE A 40 7.38 3.60 7.43
C PHE A 40 8.68 3.81 8.22
N ASP A 41 9.56 2.81 8.26
CA ASP A 41 10.84 2.88 8.98
C ASP A 41 11.73 4.02 8.47
N LYS A 42 11.65 4.33 7.18
CA LYS A 42 12.36 5.46 6.56
C LYS A 42 11.63 6.80 6.67
N GLY A 43 10.43 6.84 7.24
CA GLY A 43 9.65 8.06 7.44
C GLY A 43 8.96 8.61 6.19
N TYR A 44 8.78 7.81 5.13
CA TYR A 44 8.04 8.23 3.92
C TYR A 44 6.52 8.21 4.11
N ILE A 45 6.02 7.37 5.00
CA ILE A 45 4.60 7.29 5.35
C ILE A 45 4.42 7.47 6.85
N LEU A 46 3.34 8.15 7.25
CA LEU A 46 3.07 8.47 8.65
C LEU A 46 2.50 7.30 9.44
N ASN A 47 1.66 6.48 8.81
CA ASN A 47 1.03 5.33 9.44
C ASN A 47 0.55 4.34 8.38
N TYR A 48 0.35 3.07 8.76
CA TYR A 48 -0.29 2.04 7.93
C TYR A 48 -1.13 1.10 8.80
N LYS A 49 -2.18 0.53 8.20
CA LYS A 49 -3.02 -0.50 8.83
C LYS A 49 -3.16 -1.67 7.88
N PHE A 50 -3.01 -2.89 8.40
CA PHE A 50 -3.37 -4.09 7.67
C PHE A 50 -4.75 -4.55 8.13
N GLU A 51 -5.71 -4.50 7.22
CA GLU A 51 -6.99 -5.18 7.39
C GLU A 51 -6.87 -6.53 6.71
N ASP A 52 -6.72 -7.58 7.52
CA ASP A 52 -6.93 -8.93 7.03
C ASP A 52 -8.45 -9.12 7.02
N ASP A 53 -9.06 -9.09 5.84
CA ASP A 53 -10.46 -9.45 5.65
C ASP A 53 -10.66 -10.90 6.12
N ILE A 54 -11.02 -11.07 7.39
CA ILE A 54 -11.58 -12.30 7.90
C ILE A 54 -13.03 -12.32 7.38
N PHE A 55 -13.24 -12.68 6.11
CA PHE A 55 -14.58 -13.04 5.67
C PHE A 55 -15.00 -14.25 6.51
N PRO A 56 -16.01 -14.13 7.40
CA PRO A 56 -16.56 -15.31 8.04
C PRO A 56 -17.25 -16.10 6.93
N LYS A 57 -16.76 -17.33 6.70
CA LYS A 57 -17.45 -18.31 5.87
C LYS A 57 -18.79 -18.70 6.47
#